data_AF-A0A940U3R3-F1
#
_entry.id   AF-A0A940U3R3-F1
#
_cell.length_a   1.000
_cell.length_b   1.000
_cell.length_c   1.000
_cell.angle_alpha   90.00
_cell.angle_beta   90.00
_cell.angle_gamma   90.00
#
_symmetry.space_group_name_H-M   'P 1'
#
loop_
_entity.id
_entity.type
_entity.pdbx_description
1 polymer ?
#
loop_
_entity_poly.entity_id
_entity_poly.type
_entity_poly.pdbx_seq_one_letter_code
_entity_poly.pdbx_strand_id
1 'polypeptide(L)'
;MGIAFPEETAETSPLGKRLVRGGLLTPEAWKKVFAQHREELGSLESALTKNQTVRNEDLGAVLRLLISETVYGLFKWTGGEFRFEAREVISDPHLLEPINAEFLLLDVLRMVDEWPLLADRIPTSQMVLRKVNEMATLEMLAGSAWADKRTFQMEVIYELINGQRTISDIIDQSFVGEFETCKNLITMMDAGMIEPVGINPVRDRRNGGRSKKTLKNIVGYLLLGGLSLTLVFQLVGIRGKFFPLSSQEYEGWKTLRQPVEKMEGKKREHAAEVFLIEKSRYPLDKSELIKSGLMPRVPAKP
;
A
#
# COMPACT_ATOMS: atom_id res chain seq x y z
N MET A 1 35.93 26.99 14.66
CA MET A 1 35.94 25.52 14.50
C MET A 1 34.85 25.17 13.49
N GLY A 2 35.19 24.46 12.42
CA GLY A 2 34.18 23.98 11.47
C GLY A 2 33.37 22.87 12.13
N ILE A 3 32.05 23.05 12.21
CA ILE A 3 31.14 21.97 12.61
C ILE A 3 31.06 21.04 11.39
N ALA A 4 31.73 19.89 11.46
CA ALA A 4 31.51 18.82 10.49
C ALA A 4 30.17 18.16 10.83
N PHE A 5 29.16 18.40 10.00
CA PHE A 5 27.91 17.64 10.07
C PHE A 5 28.22 16.19 9.68
N PRO A 6 27.64 15.19 10.36
CA PRO A 6 27.86 13.79 10.00
C PRO A 6 27.51 13.59 8.52
N GLU A 7 28.46 13.07 7.77
CA GLU A 7 28.30 12.88 6.33
C GLU A 7 27.18 11.85 6.10
N GLU A 8 26.12 12.24 5.39
CA GLU A 8 25.03 11.32 5.07
C GLU A 8 25.59 10.20 4.19
N THR A 9 25.43 8.95 4.64
CA THR A 9 25.79 7.75 3.88
C THR A 9 24.55 7.14 3.22
N ALA A 10 24.75 6.31 2.20
CA ALA A 10 23.67 5.56 1.57
C ALA A 10 22.85 4.73 2.57
N GLU A 11 23.49 4.25 3.65
CA GLU A 11 22.85 3.40 4.66
C GLU A 11 22.11 4.21 5.72
N THR A 12 22.51 5.46 5.96
CA THR A 12 21.90 6.33 6.97
C THR A 12 20.78 7.19 6.40
N SER A 13 20.74 7.40 5.08
CA SER A 13 19.79 8.29 4.41
C SER A 13 18.33 7.97 4.74
N PRO A 14 17.58 8.92 5.35
CA PRO A 14 16.15 8.75 5.62
C PRO A 14 15.35 8.51 4.34
N LEU A 15 15.65 9.26 3.28
CA LEU A 15 14.99 9.11 1.98
C LEU A 15 15.24 7.72 1.39
N GLY A 16 16.50 7.28 1.37
CA GLY A 16 16.87 5.95 0.90
C GLY A 16 16.16 4.83 1.66
N LYS A 17 16.17 4.91 3.00
CA LYS A 17 15.46 3.94 3.84
C LYS A 17 13.98 3.89 3.52
N ARG A 18 13.32 5.05 3.37
CA ARG A 18 11.88 5.13 3.08
C ARG A 18 11.54 4.54 1.72
N LEU A 19 12.27 4.93 0.67
CA LEU A 19 12.08 4.42 -0.69
C LEU A 19 12.29 2.90 -0.78
N VAL A 20 13.30 2.37 -0.06
CA VAL A 20 13.60 0.94 -0.06
C VAL A 20 12.59 0.14 0.76
N ARG A 21 12.24 0.60 1.97
CA ARG A 21 11.30 -0.11 2.86
C ARG A 21 9.87 -0.09 2.32
N GLY A 22 9.47 1.01 1.69
CA GLY A 22 8.18 1.11 1.00
C GLY A 22 8.13 0.40 -0.35
N GLY A 23 9.25 -0.18 -0.81
CA GLY A 23 9.30 -1.01 -2.02
C GLY A 23 9.37 -0.23 -3.34
N LEU A 24 9.56 1.10 -3.30
CA LEU A 24 9.73 1.95 -4.49
C LEU A 24 11.07 1.72 -5.17
N LEU A 25 12.09 1.39 -4.39
CA LEU A 25 13.42 1.08 -4.87
C LEU A 25 13.96 -0.20 -4.27
N THR A 26 14.81 -0.91 -5.01
CA THR A 26 15.63 -1.96 -4.42
C THR A 26 16.84 -1.37 -3.71
N PRO A 27 17.41 -2.04 -2.70
CA PRO A 27 18.63 -1.59 -2.03
C PRO A 27 19.79 -1.33 -3.00
N GLU A 28 19.90 -2.15 -4.06
CA GLU A 28 20.94 -2.02 -5.08
C GLU A 28 20.69 -0.80 -5.97
N ALA A 29 19.44 -0.56 -6.36
CA ALA A 29 19.06 0.61 -7.13
C ALA A 29 19.35 1.91 -6.34
N TRP A 30 19.00 1.93 -5.04
CA TRP A 30 19.33 3.05 -4.16
C TRP A 30 20.84 3.29 -4.06
N LYS A 31 21.64 2.23 -3.84
CA LYS A 31 23.11 2.36 -3.79
C LYS A 31 23.69 2.95 -5.07
N LYS A 32 23.15 2.55 -6.24
CA LYS A 32 23.59 3.09 -7.53
C LYS A 32 23.24 4.58 -7.66
N VAL A 33 22.00 4.96 -7.35
CA VAL A 33 21.56 6.37 -7.41
C VAL A 33 22.38 7.23 -6.44
N PHE A 34 22.64 6.72 -5.24
CA PHE A 34 23.44 7.42 -4.25
C PHE A 34 24.90 7.59 -4.70
N ALA A 35 25.52 6.58 -5.32
CA ALA A 35 26.86 6.72 -5.88
C ALA A 35 26.90 7.77 -7.00
N GLN A 36 25.90 7.75 -7.89
CA GLN A 36 25.80 8.69 -9.00
C GLN A 36 25.67 10.15 -8.53
N HIS A 37 24.88 10.44 -7.50
CA HIS A 37 24.75 11.82 -6.99
C HIS A 37 26.09 12.34 -6.43
N ARG A 38 26.87 11.46 -5.78
CA ARG A 38 28.19 11.83 -5.24
C ARG A 38 29.18 12.15 -6.35
N GLU A 39 29.19 11.37 -7.42
CA GLU A 39 30.08 11.57 -8.57
C GLU A 39 29.71 12.81 -9.38
N GLU A 40 28.42 13.02 -9.65
CA GLU A 40 27.92 14.16 -10.46
C GLU A 40 27.81 15.47 -9.65
N LEU A 41 28.05 15.44 -8.33
CA LEU A 41 27.83 16.56 -7.39
C LEU A 41 26.42 17.20 -7.52
N GLY A 42 25.45 16.38 -7.93
CA GLY A 42 24.06 16.79 -8.13
C GLY A 42 23.19 16.50 -6.89
N SER A 43 21.96 17.00 -6.90
CA SER A 43 20.99 16.68 -5.85
C SER A 43 20.50 15.22 -5.98
N LEU A 44 20.20 14.59 -4.83
CA LEU A 44 19.69 13.22 -4.77
C LEU A 44 18.36 13.08 -5.54
N GLU A 45 17.52 14.09 -5.43
CA GLU A 45 16.22 14.20 -6.08
C GLU A 45 16.37 14.21 -7.61
N SER A 46 17.35 14.96 -8.14
CA SER A 46 17.67 14.96 -9.56
C SER A 46 18.17 13.58 -10.03
N ALA A 47 19.02 12.92 -9.24
CA ALA A 47 19.53 11.59 -9.56
C ALA A 47 18.42 10.51 -9.58
N LEU A 48 17.41 10.63 -8.71
CA LEU A 48 16.26 9.72 -8.65
C LEU A 48 15.35 9.85 -9.88
N THR A 49 15.16 11.08 -10.36
CA THR A 49 14.20 11.42 -11.42
C THR A 49 14.79 11.27 -12.82
N LYS A 50 16.08 11.60 -13.00
CA LYS A 50 16.82 11.53 -14.28
C LYS A 50 16.79 10.13 -14.92
N ASN A 51 16.84 9.08 -14.11
CA ASN A 51 16.83 7.70 -14.58
C ASN A 51 15.41 7.09 -14.66
N GLN A 52 14.35 7.88 -14.45
CA GLN A 52 12.96 7.42 -14.31
C GLN A 52 12.79 6.31 -13.27
N THR A 53 13.68 6.26 -12.26
CA THR A 53 13.65 5.21 -11.24
C THR A 53 12.47 5.38 -10.31
N VAL A 54 12.08 6.64 -10.05
CA VAL A 54 10.93 7.04 -9.25
C VAL A 54 10.22 8.18 -9.98
N ARG A 55 8.88 8.18 -10.01
CA ARG A 55 8.11 9.27 -10.61
C ARG A 55 8.22 10.52 -9.73
N ASN A 56 8.17 11.71 -10.33
CA ASN A 56 8.21 12.97 -9.58
C ASN A 56 7.10 13.07 -8.53
N GLU A 57 5.89 12.66 -8.89
CA GLU A 57 4.73 12.61 -7.98
C GLU A 57 4.97 11.71 -6.75
N ASP A 58 5.55 10.54 -6.95
CA ASP A 58 5.85 9.61 -5.86
C ASP A 58 6.96 10.14 -4.96
N LEU A 59 8.01 10.71 -5.56
CA LEU A 59 9.12 11.30 -4.83
C LEU A 59 8.64 12.51 -4.01
N GLY A 60 7.82 13.38 -4.60
CA GLY A 60 7.20 14.50 -3.90
C GLY A 60 6.35 14.05 -2.71
N ALA A 61 5.53 13.01 -2.88
CA ALA A 61 4.74 12.44 -1.78
C ALA A 61 5.62 11.89 -0.65
N VAL A 62 6.70 11.18 -0.98
CA VAL A 62 7.66 10.65 -0.01
C VAL A 62 8.38 11.76 0.73
N LEU A 63 8.80 12.82 0.03
CA LEU A 63 9.45 13.98 0.64
C LEU A 63 8.51 14.71 1.62
N ARG A 64 7.24 14.93 1.23
CA ARG A 64 6.25 15.51 2.14
C ARG A 64 6.07 14.68 3.40
N LEU A 65 5.96 13.36 3.24
CA LEU A 65 5.82 12.45 4.38
C LEU A 65 7.04 12.50 5.29
N LEU A 66 8.26 12.49 4.74
CA LEU A 66 9.50 12.63 5.51
C LEU A 66 9.58 13.96 6.25
N ILE A 67 9.16 15.06 5.64
CA ILE A 67 9.10 16.37 6.30
C ILE A 67 8.15 16.30 7.50
N SER A 68 6.91 15.84 7.29
CA SER A 68 5.91 15.73 8.35
C SER A 68 6.37 14.80 9.49
N GLU A 69 6.94 13.64 9.17
CA GLU A 69 7.46 12.69 10.16
C GLU A 69 8.67 13.25 10.92
N THR A 70 9.54 14.00 10.23
CA THR A 70 10.69 14.65 10.87
C THR A 70 10.24 15.71 11.86
N VAL A 71 9.31 16.59 11.46
CA VAL A 71 8.75 17.62 12.35
C VAL A 71 8.02 16.95 13.51
N TYR A 72 7.17 15.96 13.26
CA TYR A 72 6.52 15.20 14.32
C TYR A 72 7.52 14.58 15.31
N GLY A 73 8.61 13.99 14.80
CA GLY A 73 9.67 13.42 15.62
C GLY A 73 10.38 14.43 16.52
N LEU A 74 10.59 15.67 16.05
CA LEU A 74 11.17 16.76 16.84
C LEU A 74 10.26 17.13 18.02
N PHE A 75 8.95 17.12 17.84
CA PHE A 75 7.99 17.45 18.89
C PHE A 75 7.85 16.37 19.97
N LYS A 76 8.38 15.16 19.73
CA LYS A 76 8.48 14.11 20.76
C LYS A 76 9.66 14.35 21.73
N TRP A 77 10.54 15.30 21.46
CA TRP A 77 11.71 15.56 22.31
C TRP A 77 11.29 16.24 23.61
N THR A 78 11.77 15.72 24.75
CA THR A 78 11.45 16.26 26.07
C THR A 78 12.37 17.41 26.50
N GLY A 79 13.38 17.75 25.69
CA GLY A 79 14.31 18.84 25.94
C GLY A 79 15.38 18.96 24.84
N GLY A 80 15.99 20.13 24.75
CA GLY A 80 17.05 20.43 23.78
C GLY A 80 17.32 21.93 23.67
N GLU A 81 18.40 22.29 22.99
CA GLU A 81 18.68 23.66 22.61
C GLU A 81 18.30 23.87 21.14
N PHE A 82 17.52 24.90 20.85
CA PHE A 82 17.10 25.23 19.50
C PHE A 82 17.71 26.55 19.04
N ARG A 83 18.18 26.57 17.79
CA ARG A 83 18.62 27.79 17.11
C ARG A 83 18.01 27.83 15.71
N PHE A 84 17.28 28.90 15.43
CA PHE A 84 16.79 29.18 14.09
C PHE A 84 17.80 30.03 13.33
N GLU A 85 18.16 29.60 12.11
CA GLU A 85 18.96 30.36 11.18
C GLU A 85 18.19 30.43 9.85
N ALA A 86 17.72 31.62 9.48
CA ALA A 86 17.12 31.82 8.17
C ALA A 86 18.18 31.66 7.08
N ARG A 87 17.90 30.82 6.09
CA ARG A 87 18.76 30.57 4.94
C ARG A 87 17.95 30.61 3.67
N GLU A 88 18.62 30.90 2.56
CA GLU A 88 18.01 30.76 1.24
C GLU A 88 17.74 29.28 0.96
N VAL A 89 16.51 28.96 0.53
CA VAL A 89 16.07 27.61 0.22
C VAL A 89 15.87 27.51 -1.28
N ILE A 90 16.64 26.65 -1.93
CA ILE A 90 16.44 26.29 -3.33
C ILE A 90 15.58 25.03 -3.34
N SER A 91 14.32 25.16 -3.72
CA SER A 91 13.40 24.03 -3.89
C SER A 91 12.98 23.92 -5.36
N ASP A 92 12.90 22.71 -5.89
CA ASP A 92 12.29 22.47 -7.20
C ASP A 92 10.75 22.49 -7.05
N PRO A 93 10.04 23.51 -7.59
CA PRO A 93 8.59 23.62 -7.46
C PRO A 93 7.84 22.47 -8.14
N HIS A 94 8.46 21.78 -9.11
CA HIS A 94 7.87 20.62 -9.76
C HIS A 94 7.93 19.36 -8.89
N LEU A 95 8.79 19.36 -7.87
CA LEU A 95 8.99 18.23 -6.98
C LEU A 95 8.24 18.38 -5.66
N LEU A 96 8.26 19.57 -5.07
CA LEU A 96 7.69 19.82 -3.75
C LEU A 96 7.04 21.20 -3.71
N GLU A 97 5.72 21.25 -3.54
CA GLU A 97 5.08 22.53 -3.25
C GLU A 97 5.32 22.91 -1.78
N PRO A 98 5.51 24.21 -1.49
CA PRO A 98 5.66 24.70 -0.12
C PRO A 98 4.56 24.19 0.80
N ILE A 99 4.96 23.66 1.95
CA ILE A 99 4.05 23.22 3.00
C ILE A 99 3.73 24.42 3.89
N ASN A 100 2.45 24.67 4.16
CA ASN A 100 2.06 25.72 5.11
C ASN A 100 2.53 25.33 6.52
N ALA A 101 3.41 26.16 7.09
CA ALA A 101 4.06 25.86 8.36
C ALA A 101 3.06 25.84 9.52
N GLU A 102 2.11 26.77 9.56
CA GLU A 102 1.11 26.85 10.63
C GLU A 102 0.22 25.61 10.67
N PHE A 103 -0.28 25.17 9.51
CA PHE A 103 -1.09 23.97 9.37
C PHE A 103 -0.31 22.72 9.80
N LEU A 104 0.94 22.58 9.35
CA LEU A 104 1.79 21.46 9.76
C LEU A 104 2.01 21.44 11.27
N LEU A 105 2.28 22.58 11.88
CA LEU A 105 2.51 22.70 13.32
C LEU A 105 1.25 22.36 14.12
N LEU A 106 0.08 22.87 13.71
CA LEU A 106 -1.19 22.57 14.37
C LEU A 106 -1.54 21.08 14.29
N ASP A 107 -1.30 20.45 13.14
CA ASP A 107 -1.55 19.03 12.97
C ASP A 107 -0.58 18.18 13.83
N VAL A 108 0.71 18.55 13.88
CA VAL A 108 1.70 17.88 14.73
C VAL A 108 1.37 18.01 16.21
N LEU A 109 0.92 19.18 16.68
CA LEU A 109 0.48 19.36 18.08
C LEU A 109 -0.69 18.45 18.42
N ARG A 110 -1.71 18.40 17.55
CA ARG A 110 -2.83 17.46 17.67
C ARG A 110 -2.33 16.01 17.75
N MET A 111 -1.37 15.63 16.91
CA MET A 111 -0.80 14.27 16.92
C MET A 111 -0.07 13.95 18.22
N VAL A 112 0.68 14.90 18.78
CA VAL A 112 1.38 14.72 20.07
C VAL A 112 0.37 14.51 21.20
N ASP A 113 -0.70 15.30 21.22
CA ASP A 113 -1.76 15.21 22.24
C ASP A 113 -2.56 13.90 22.14
N GLU A 114 -2.86 13.45 20.91
CA GLU A 114 -3.60 12.20 20.66
C GLU A 114 -2.74 10.94 20.83
N TRP A 115 -1.40 11.04 20.71
CA TRP A 115 -0.50 9.88 20.68
C TRP A 115 -0.62 8.93 21.88
N PRO A 116 -0.72 9.38 23.15
CA PRO A 116 -0.86 8.50 24.30
C PRO A 116 -2.04 7.53 24.18
N LEU A 117 -3.19 8.00 23.65
CA LEU A 117 -4.39 7.17 23.46
C LEU A 117 -4.17 6.07 22.42
N LEU A 118 -3.36 6.35 21.39
CA LEU A 118 -3.00 5.36 20.37
C LEU A 118 -1.98 4.36 20.92
N ALA A 119 -0.98 4.84 21.67
CA ALA A 119 0.08 4.04 22.25
C ALA A 119 -0.44 3.03 23.28
N ASP A 120 -1.50 3.36 24.02
CA ASP A 120 -2.15 2.42 24.95
C ASP A 120 -2.76 1.21 24.22
N ARG A 121 -3.29 1.42 23.00
CA ARG A 121 -3.92 0.38 22.18
C ARG A 121 -2.90 -0.37 21.30
N ILE A 122 -1.84 0.31 20.87
CA ILE A 122 -0.76 -0.23 20.03
C ILE A 122 0.58 0.11 20.72
N PRO A 123 0.99 -0.66 21.75
CA PRO A 123 2.21 -0.38 22.51
C PRO A 123 3.49 -0.64 21.72
N THR A 124 3.42 -1.43 20.63
CA THR A 124 4.57 -1.70 19.78
C THR A 124 4.20 -1.87 18.32
N SER A 125 5.00 -1.30 17.43
CA SER A 125 4.87 -1.47 15.98
C SER A 125 5.22 -2.90 15.51
N GLN A 126 5.68 -3.77 16.41
CA GLN A 126 5.96 -5.19 16.15
C GLN A 126 4.74 -6.09 16.25
N MET A 127 3.58 -5.54 16.63
CA MET A 127 2.33 -6.26 16.59
C MET A 127 1.98 -6.66 15.16
N VAL A 128 1.37 -7.83 15.02
CA VAL A 128 0.86 -8.37 13.76
C VAL A 128 -0.66 -8.44 13.86
N LEU A 129 -1.33 -7.94 12.84
CA LEU A 129 -2.79 -7.89 12.74
C LEU A 129 -3.25 -8.79 11.59
N ARG A 130 -4.43 -9.39 11.73
CA ARG A 130 -5.11 -10.10 10.63
C ARG A 130 -6.52 -9.56 10.41
N LYS A 131 -7.04 -9.76 9.21
CA LYS A 131 -8.45 -9.54 8.90
C LYS A 131 -9.28 -10.61 9.62
N VAL A 132 -10.38 -10.20 10.25
CA VAL A 132 -11.32 -11.15 10.89
C VAL A 132 -11.99 -12.02 9.81
N ASN A 133 -12.28 -11.42 8.65
CA ASN A 133 -12.76 -12.12 7.46
C ASN A 133 -11.91 -11.71 6.25
N GLU A 134 -11.17 -12.66 5.68
CA GLU A 134 -10.28 -12.40 4.52
C GLU A 134 -11.04 -11.92 3.27
N MET A 135 -12.32 -12.28 3.14
CA MET A 135 -13.18 -11.88 2.02
C MET A 135 -13.89 -10.55 2.27
N ALA A 136 -13.86 -10.02 3.48
CA ALA A 136 -14.53 -8.76 3.82
C ALA A 136 -13.77 -7.58 3.23
N THR A 137 -14.53 -6.63 2.67
CA THR A 137 -14.03 -5.34 2.21
C THR A 137 -14.48 -4.26 3.18
N LEU A 138 -13.80 -3.10 3.17
CA LEU A 138 -14.25 -1.94 3.96
C LEU A 138 -15.60 -1.37 3.49
N GLU A 139 -16.16 -1.84 2.38
CA GLU A 139 -17.54 -1.51 1.97
C GLU A 139 -18.56 -2.03 2.99
N MET A 140 -18.22 -3.05 3.78
CA MET A 140 -19.06 -3.51 4.89
C MET A 140 -19.23 -2.46 6.00
N LEU A 141 -18.39 -1.43 6.05
CA LEU A 141 -18.59 -0.29 6.95
C LEU A 141 -19.73 0.62 6.49
N ALA A 142 -20.16 0.55 5.23
CA ALA A 142 -21.28 1.34 4.72
C ALA A 142 -22.56 0.96 5.49
N GLY A 143 -23.26 1.96 6.02
CA GLY A 143 -24.45 1.75 6.87
C GLY A 143 -24.15 1.34 8.31
N SER A 144 -22.88 1.33 8.72
CA SER A 144 -22.47 1.17 10.13
C SER A 144 -22.17 2.52 10.79
N ALA A 145 -22.01 2.53 12.12
CA ALA A 145 -21.54 3.70 12.86
C ALA A 145 -20.13 4.19 12.47
N TRP A 146 -19.41 3.41 11.65
CA TRP A 146 -18.05 3.69 11.19
C TRP A 146 -17.99 4.17 9.73
N ALA A 147 -19.13 4.30 9.04
CA ALA A 147 -19.18 4.66 7.63
C ALA A 147 -18.43 5.97 7.32
N ASP A 148 -18.63 7.00 8.15
CA ASP A 148 -18.05 8.34 7.96
C ASP A 148 -16.53 8.39 8.25
N LYS A 149 -15.98 7.35 8.88
CA LYS A 149 -14.54 7.25 9.18
C LYS A 149 -13.75 6.56 8.06
N ARG A 150 -14.42 6.01 7.04
CA ARG A 150 -13.75 5.35 5.92
C ARG A 150 -13.00 6.40 5.09
N THR A 151 -11.69 6.20 4.96
CA THR A 151 -10.82 7.03 4.12
C THR A 151 -10.07 6.18 3.11
N PHE A 152 -9.51 6.81 2.06
CA PHE A 152 -8.64 6.12 1.11
C PHE A 152 -7.39 5.52 1.78
N GLN A 153 -6.82 6.23 2.77
CA GLN A 153 -5.68 5.74 3.55
C GLN A 153 -6.03 4.44 4.29
N MET A 154 -7.23 4.37 4.87
CA MET A 154 -7.74 3.17 5.55
C MET A 154 -7.81 1.96 4.60
N GLU A 155 -8.24 2.17 3.35
CA GLU A 155 -8.30 1.11 2.33
C GLU A 155 -6.91 0.57 2.00
N VAL A 156 -5.94 1.45 1.77
CA VAL A 156 -4.54 1.06 1.51
C VAL A 156 -3.98 0.24 2.68
N ILE A 157 -4.19 0.71 3.92
CA ILE A 157 -3.75 0.01 5.12
C ILE A 157 -4.41 -1.36 5.23
N TYR A 158 -5.73 -1.44 5.03
CA TYR A 158 -6.48 -2.70 5.13
C TYR A 158 -6.00 -3.75 4.13
N GLU A 159 -5.66 -3.37 2.90
CA GLU A 159 -5.10 -4.29 1.90
C GLU A 159 -3.72 -4.85 2.27
N LEU A 160 -2.94 -4.12 3.08
CA LEU A 160 -1.63 -4.60 3.55
C LEU A 160 -1.74 -5.61 4.70
N ILE A 161 -2.86 -5.66 5.41
CA ILE A 161 -3.07 -6.55 6.56
C ILE A 161 -3.28 -7.99 6.09
N ASN A 162 -2.39 -8.90 6.53
CA ASN A 162 -2.38 -10.29 6.07
C ASN A 162 -2.02 -11.30 7.18
N GLY A 163 -1.98 -10.89 8.44
CA GLY A 163 -1.59 -11.78 9.55
C GLY A 163 -0.10 -12.12 9.63
N GLN A 164 0.76 -11.50 8.80
CA GLN A 164 2.21 -11.73 8.80
C GLN A 164 3.03 -10.44 8.90
N ARG A 165 2.58 -9.37 8.25
CA ARG A 165 3.21 -8.04 8.32
C ARG A 165 3.06 -7.44 9.70
N THR A 166 4.14 -6.88 10.21
CA THR A 166 4.10 -6.04 11.42
C THR A 166 3.44 -4.71 11.11
N ILE A 167 2.97 -3.99 12.14
CA ILE A 167 2.49 -2.61 11.98
C ILE A 167 3.60 -1.73 11.39
N SER A 168 4.87 -1.96 11.75
CA SER A 168 6.02 -1.27 11.14
C SER A 168 6.08 -1.50 9.62
N ASP A 169 5.90 -2.72 9.15
CA ASP A 169 5.88 -3.04 7.71
C ASP A 169 4.72 -2.36 6.99
N ILE A 170 3.58 -2.22 7.66
CA ILE A 170 2.39 -1.54 7.13
C ILE A 170 2.65 -0.03 7.03
N ILE A 171 3.23 0.61 8.05
CA ILE A 171 3.63 2.02 8.02
C ILE A 171 4.64 2.29 6.90
N ASP A 172 5.56 1.35 6.67
CA ASP A 172 6.57 1.46 5.61
C ASP A 172 5.96 1.34 4.21
N GLN A 173 5.02 0.43 3.99
CA GLN A 173 4.41 0.14 2.68
C GLN A 173 3.19 1.02 2.34
N SER A 174 2.52 1.61 3.34
CA SER A 174 1.31 2.41 3.12
C SER A 174 1.60 3.84 2.67
N PHE A 175 2.78 4.38 2.99
CA PHE A 175 3.11 5.80 2.85
C PHE A 175 2.10 6.76 3.53
N VAL A 176 1.41 6.30 4.57
CA VAL A 176 0.44 7.10 5.34
C VAL A 176 1.09 7.80 6.55
N GLY A 177 2.14 7.20 7.10
CA GLY A 177 2.81 7.67 8.32
C GLY A 177 2.34 6.96 9.58
N GLU A 178 3.16 7.00 10.63
CA GLU A 178 2.96 6.24 11.88
C GLU A 178 1.62 6.57 12.56
N PHE A 179 1.40 7.85 12.84
CA PHE A 179 0.23 8.32 13.59
C PHE A 179 -1.09 7.92 12.91
N GLU A 180 -1.25 8.31 11.64
CA GLU A 180 -2.48 8.05 10.89
C GLU A 180 -2.67 6.54 10.64
N THR A 181 -1.58 5.78 10.45
CA THR A 181 -1.68 4.32 10.34
C THR A 181 -2.23 3.70 11.63
N CYS A 182 -1.66 4.03 12.79
CA CYS A 182 -2.13 3.53 14.08
C CYS A 182 -3.60 3.90 14.35
N LYS A 183 -3.99 5.14 14.05
CA LYS A 183 -5.38 5.61 14.19
C LYS A 183 -6.37 4.81 13.32
N ASN A 184 -6.01 4.56 12.06
CA ASN A 184 -6.82 3.74 11.15
C ASN A 184 -6.90 2.27 11.61
N LEU A 185 -5.79 1.71 12.10
CA LEU A 185 -5.77 0.35 12.64
C LEU A 185 -6.67 0.21 13.87
N ILE A 186 -6.64 1.17 14.81
CA ILE A 186 -7.52 1.17 15.99
C ILE A 186 -8.98 1.27 15.57
N THR A 187 -9.30 2.17 14.63
CA THR A 187 -10.65 2.31 14.06
C THR A 187 -11.14 0.99 13.46
N MET A 188 -10.29 0.26 12.72
CA MET A 188 -10.63 -1.05 12.16
C MET A 188 -10.77 -2.14 13.23
N MET A 189 -9.97 -2.09 14.30
CA MET A 189 -10.09 -3.02 15.43
C MET A 189 -11.42 -2.79 16.17
N ASP A 190 -11.79 -1.53 16.43
CA ASP A 190 -13.04 -1.17 17.09
C ASP A 190 -14.27 -1.51 16.24
N ALA A 191 -14.14 -1.45 14.91
CA ALA A 191 -15.16 -1.91 13.96
C ALA A 191 -15.21 -3.45 13.81
N GLY A 192 -14.31 -4.20 14.45
CA GLY A 192 -14.26 -5.66 14.35
C GLY A 192 -13.79 -6.19 12.99
N MET A 193 -13.13 -5.37 12.17
CA MET A 193 -12.65 -5.75 10.85
C MET A 193 -11.30 -6.48 10.92
N ILE A 194 -10.49 -6.15 11.93
CA ILE A 194 -9.16 -6.71 12.15
C ILE A 194 -8.94 -7.02 13.62
N GLU A 195 -8.03 -7.95 13.89
CA GLU A 195 -7.68 -8.35 15.26
C GLU A 195 -6.18 -8.63 15.42
N PRO A 196 -5.62 -8.45 16.63
CA PRO A 196 -4.24 -8.79 16.91
C PRO A 196 -4.02 -10.30 16.96
N VAL A 197 -2.92 -10.75 16.34
CA VAL A 197 -2.52 -12.16 16.30
C VAL A 197 -1.34 -12.44 17.24
N GLY A 198 -0.50 -11.42 17.49
CA GLY A 198 0.65 -11.53 18.38
C GLY A 198 1.71 -10.46 18.08
N ILE A 199 2.89 -10.66 18.64
CA ILE A 199 4.08 -9.81 18.40
C ILE A 199 5.08 -10.65 17.59
N ASN A 200 5.49 -10.14 16.44
CA ASN A 200 6.57 -10.75 15.66
C ASN A 200 7.83 -9.90 15.87
N PRO A 201 8.78 -10.34 16.72
CA PRO A 201 10.00 -9.56 16.95
C PRO A 201 10.73 -9.38 15.61
N VAL A 202 11.07 -8.13 15.28
CA VAL A 202 11.74 -7.68 14.05
C VAL A 202 12.62 -8.78 13.46
N ARG A 203 12.26 -9.24 12.26
CA ARG A 203 13.20 -9.96 11.39
C ARG A 203 14.22 -8.93 10.92
N ASP A 204 15.38 -8.88 11.59
CA ASP A 204 16.51 -8.07 11.15
C ASP A 204 16.95 -8.60 9.78
N ARG A 205 16.36 -8.06 8.70
CA ARG A 205 16.63 -8.46 7.31
C ARG A 205 17.99 -7.88 6.92
N ARG A 206 19.06 -8.46 7.47
CA ARG A 206 20.38 -8.44 6.84
C ARG A 206 20.32 -9.28 5.57
N ASN A 207 20.79 -8.69 4.48
CA ASN A 207 20.93 -9.28 3.15
C ASN A 207 21.30 -10.77 3.18
N GLY A 208 20.54 -11.60 2.44
CA GLY A 208 20.91 -13.01 2.31
C GLY A 208 20.00 -13.82 1.39
N GLY A 209 20.44 -13.99 0.14
CA GLY A 209 20.46 -15.30 -0.52
C GLY A 209 19.13 -15.95 -0.89
N ARG A 210 18.79 -15.86 -2.18
CA ARG A 210 17.78 -16.66 -2.90
C ARG A 210 17.98 -18.17 -2.60
N SER A 211 17.12 -18.76 -1.76
CA SER A 211 17.14 -20.21 -1.51
C SER A 211 16.51 -20.95 -2.69
N LYS A 212 17.37 -21.59 -3.49
CA LYS A 212 16.99 -22.52 -4.56
C LYS A 212 16.60 -23.86 -3.94
N LYS A 213 15.32 -24.23 -4.02
CA LYS A 213 14.88 -25.63 -4.09
C LYS A 213 13.55 -25.69 -4.82
N THR A 214 13.56 -26.33 -5.99
CA THR A 214 12.59 -27.32 -6.51
C THR A 214 12.60 -27.22 -8.05
N LEU A 215 13.59 -27.84 -8.68
CA LEU A 215 13.70 -27.91 -10.14
C LEU A 215 13.74 -29.39 -10.54
N LYS A 216 12.57 -29.94 -10.89
CA LYS A 216 12.38 -31.10 -11.79
C LYS A 216 10.87 -31.20 -12.05
N ASN A 217 10.43 -30.54 -13.12
CA ASN A 217 9.16 -30.70 -13.89
C ASN A 217 8.74 -29.41 -14.66
N ILE A 218 9.69 -28.53 -15.01
CA ILE A 218 9.38 -27.18 -15.56
C ILE A 218 9.69 -27.06 -17.07
N VAL A 219 10.38 -28.03 -17.70
CA VAL A 219 10.86 -27.89 -19.09
C VAL A 219 9.71 -27.89 -20.12
N GLY A 220 8.64 -28.66 -19.90
CA GLY A 220 7.49 -28.69 -20.82
C GLY A 220 6.60 -27.44 -20.75
N TYR A 221 6.49 -26.82 -19.58
CA TYR A 221 5.66 -25.62 -19.37
C TYR A 221 6.39 -24.31 -19.72
N LEU A 222 7.73 -24.31 -19.77
CA LEU A 222 8.53 -23.13 -20.14
C LEU A 222 8.41 -22.75 -21.61
N LEU A 223 8.20 -23.72 -22.51
CA LEU A 223 8.14 -23.44 -23.96
C LEU A 223 6.80 -22.86 -24.40
N LEU A 224 5.68 -23.30 -23.81
CA LEU A 224 4.37 -22.71 -24.08
C LEU A 224 4.13 -21.40 -23.30
N GLY A 225 4.64 -21.29 -22.06
CA GLY A 225 4.53 -20.06 -21.28
C GLY A 225 5.44 -18.93 -21.79
N GLY A 226 6.60 -19.25 -22.37
CA GLY A 226 7.56 -18.25 -22.85
C GLY A 226 7.03 -17.37 -23.98
N LEU A 227 6.15 -17.91 -24.83
CA LEU A 227 5.59 -17.21 -25.99
C LEU A 227 4.37 -16.34 -25.62
N SER A 228 3.61 -16.72 -24.58
CA SER A 228 2.56 -15.85 -24.03
C SER A 228 3.12 -14.77 -23.10
N LEU A 229 4.21 -15.05 -22.39
CA LEU A 229 4.81 -14.10 -21.46
C LEU A 229 5.46 -12.92 -22.19
N THR A 230 6.08 -13.13 -23.36
CA THR A 230 6.66 -12.04 -24.16
C THR A 230 5.60 -11.13 -24.76
N LEU A 231 4.45 -11.68 -25.16
CA LEU A 231 3.31 -10.90 -25.66
C LEU A 231 2.68 -10.05 -24.55
N VAL A 232 2.59 -10.59 -23.33
CA VAL A 232 2.16 -9.83 -22.14
C VAL A 232 3.24 -8.85 -21.69
N PHE A 233 4.53 -9.19 -21.84
CA PHE A 233 5.64 -8.30 -21.49
C PHE A 233 5.76 -7.09 -22.42
N GLN A 234 5.35 -7.22 -23.69
CA GLN A 234 5.23 -6.07 -24.60
C GLN A 234 4.00 -5.21 -24.34
N LEU A 235 2.95 -5.74 -23.71
CA LEU A 235 1.77 -4.97 -23.28
C LEU A 235 1.90 -4.38 -21.86
N VAL A 236 2.79 -4.92 -21.01
CA VAL A 236 2.98 -4.54 -19.60
C VAL A 236 4.32 -3.83 -19.35
N GLY A 237 5.13 -3.64 -20.38
CA GLY A 237 6.41 -2.93 -20.33
C GLY A 237 6.25 -1.43 -20.08
N ILE A 238 5.97 -1.06 -18.83
CA ILE A 238 6.37 0.13 -18.02
C ILE A 238 5.33 0.24 -16.88
N ARG A 239 5.24 -0.79 -16.03
CA ARG A 239 4.60 -0.65 -14.72
C ARG A 239 5.19 -1.63 -13.71
N GLY A 240 6.04 -1.10 -12.83
CA GLY A 240 6.72 -1.85 -11.78
C GLY A 240 5.74 -2.43 -10.75
N LYS A 241 6.04 -3.65 -10.28
CA LYS A 241 5.22 -4.49 -9.39
C LYS A 241 5.14 -4.03 -7.91
N PHE A 242 5.31 -2.75 -7.61
CA PHE A 242 5.26 -2.23 -6.23
C PHE A 242 4.70 -0.80 -6.16
N PHE A 243 3.46 -0.56 -6.62
CA PHE A 243 2.82 0.75 -6.40
C PHE A 243 1.29 0.68 -6.25
N PRO A 244 0.68 1.45 -5.31
CA PRO A 244 -0.77 1.55 -5.14
C PRO A 244 -1.43 2.30 -6.31
N LEU A 245 -2.63 1.88 -6.69
CA LEU A 245 -3.41 2.44 -7.79
C LEU A 245 -3.66 3.94 -7.58
N SER A 246 -3.61 4.75 -8.66
CA SER A 246 -4.13 6.13 -8.63
C SER A 246 -5.66 6.11 -8.40
N SER A 247 -6.24 7.22 -7.95
CA SER A 247 -7.69 7.31 -7.71
C SER A 247 -8.54 6.97 -8.95
N GLN A 248 -8.08 7.33 -10.14
CA GLN A 248 -8.73 6.96 -11.41
C GLN A 248 -8.54 5.48 -11.77
N GLU A 249 -7.40 4.89 -11.43
CA GLU A 249 -7.12 3.47 -11.71
C GLU A 249 -7.80 2.53 -10.72
N TYR A 250 -8.06 2.99 -9.50
CA TYR A 250 -8.86 2.29 -8.51
C TYR A 250 -10.35 2.21 -8.91
N GLU A 251 -10.91 3.29 -9.45
CA GLU A 251 -12.25 3.29 -10.05
C GLU A 251 -12.29 2.43 -11.33
N GLY A 252 -11.21 2.42 -12.13
CA GLY A 252 -11.00 1.47 -13.23
C GLY A 252 -10.96 0.00 -12.77
N TRP A 253 -10.38 -0.27 -11.61
CA TRP A 253 -10.28 -1.61 -11.04
C TRP A 253 -11.60 -2.09 -10.41
N LYS A 254 -12.36 -1.19 -9.76
CA LYS A 254 -13.74 -1.45 -9.32
C LYS A 254 -14.67 -1.75 -10.51
N THR A 255 -14.54 -1.01 -11.60
CA THR A 255 -15.33 -1.27 -12.82
C THR A 255 -14.94 -2.59 -13.51
N LEU A 256 -13.69 -3.04 -13.37
CA LEU A 256 -13.23 -4.37 -13.78
C LEU A 256 -13.77 -5.53 -12.92
N ARG A 257 -14.23 -5.29 -11.68
CA ARG A 257 -14.94 -6.30 -10.85
C ARG A 257 -16.43 -6.43 -11.17
N GLN A 258 -17.04 -5.41 -11.77
CA GLN A 258 -18.46 -5.39 -12.12
C GLN A 258 -18.93 -6.27 -13.31
N PRO A 259 -18.11 -6.96 -14.14
CA PRO A 259 -18.65 -7.79 -15.21
C PRO A 259 -19.15 -9.17 -14.75
N VAL A 260 -18.68 -9.71 -13.61
CA VAL A 260 -19.04 -11.09 -13.23
C VAL A 260 -20.47 -11.16 -12.69
N GLU A 261 -20.87 -10.22 -11.84
CA GLU A 261 -22.23 -10.19 -11.27
C GLU A 261 -23.29 -9.79 -12.30
N LYS A 262 -22.99 -8.84 -13.21
CA LYS A 262 -23.90 -8.47 -14.31
C LYS A 262 -24.04 -9.58 -15.36
N MET A 263 -22.99 -10.37 -15.62
CA MET A 263 -23.08 -11.51 -16.53
C MET A 263 -23.81 -12.70 -15.90
N GLU A 264 -23.72 -12.92 -14.59
CA GLU A 264 -24.51 -13.94 -13.90
C GLU A 264 -26.01 -13.61 -13.87
N GLY A 265 -26.36 -12.34 -13.62
CA GLY A 265 -27.76 -11.87 -13.67
C GLY A 265 -28.39 -12.07 -15.06
N LYS A 266 -27.71 -11.64 -16.12
CA LYS A 266 -28.20 -11.83 -17.50
C LYS A 266 -28.31 -13.30 -17.91
N LYS A 267 -27.38 -14.16 -17.47
CA LYS A 267 -27.47 -15.61 -17.70
C LYS A 267 -28.67 -16.22 -16.98
N ARG A 268 -29.07 -15.69 -15.82
CA ARG A 268 -30.28 -16.10 -15.08
C ARG A 268 -31.56 -15.71 -15.81
N GLU A 269 -31.62 -14.49 -16.31
CA GLU A 269 -32.77 -14.03 -17.10
C GLU A 269 -32.94 -14.85 -18.38
N HIS A 270 -31.87 -15.05 -19.16
CA HIS A 270 -31.94 -15.86 -20.39
C HIS A 270 -32.30 -17.33 -20.11
N ALA A 271 -31.78 -17.93 -19.04
CA ALA A 271 -32.15 -19.31 -18.68
C ALA A 271 -33.62 -19.42 -18.26
N ALA A 272 -34.17 -18.40 -17.59
CA ALA A 272 -35.58 -18.36 -17.21
C ALA A 272 -36.51 -18.13 -18.41
N GLU A 273 -36.10 -17.31 -19.38
CA GLU A 273 -36.82 -17.12 -20.65
C GLU A 273 -36.84 -18.41 -21.48
N VAL A 274 -35.71 -19.10 -21.60
CA VAL A 274 -35.65 -20.40 -22.30
C VAL A 274 -36.53 -21.44 -21.60
N PHE A 275 -36.53 -21.46 -20.26
CA PHE A 275 -37.42 -22.33 -19.48
C PHE A 275 -38.90 -22.00 -19.70
N LEU A 276 -39.25 -20.71 -19.78
CA LEU A 276 -40.61 -20.24 -20.08
C LEU A 276 -41.07 -20.71 -21.46
N ILE A 277 -40.19 -20.67 -22.47
CA ILE A 277 -40.51 -21.15 -23.82
C ILE A 277 -40.70 -22.68 -23.81
N GLU A 278 -39.87 -23.43 -23.08
CA GLU A 278 -39.90 -24.90 -23.09
C GLU A 278 -41.03 -25.50 -22.24
N LYS A 279 -41.39 -24.85 -21.11
CA LYS A 279 -42.37 -25.36 -20.13
C LYS A 279 -43.64 -24.52 -20.02
N SER A 280 -43.75 -23.46 -20.82
CA SER A 280 -44.86 -22.49 -20.82
C SER A 280 -45.18 -21.91 -19.44
N ARG A 281 -44.19 -21.89 -18.53
CA ARG A 281 -44.29 -21.29 -17.20
C ARG A 281 -42.93 -20.78 -16.73
N TYR A 282 -42.93 -19.80 -15.84
CA TYR A 282 -41.70 -19.29 -15.22
C TYR A 282 -41.18 -20.27 -14.15
N PRO A 283 -39.85 -20.43 -13.97
CA PRO A 283 -39.27 -21.26 -12.91
C PRO A 283 -39.56 -20.66 -11.53
N LEU A 284 -39.91 -21.52 -10.56
CA LEU A 284 -40.20 -21.07 -9.18
C LEU A 284 -38.94 -20.90 -8.34
N ASP A 285 -37.88 -21.65 -8.66
CA ASP A 285 -36.60 -21.59 -7.96
C ASP A 285 -35.43 -21.92 -8.90
N LYS A 286 -34.22 -21.45 -8.55
CA LYS A 286 -32.98 -21.68 -9.31
C LYS A 286 -32.68 -23.18 -9.48
N SER A 287 -33.13 -24.02 -8.55
CA SER A 287 -32.96 -25.47 -8.65
C SER A 287 -33.67 -26.11 -9.85
N GLU A 288 -34.77 -25.52 -10.35
CA GLU A 288 -35.46 -26.00 -11.55
C GLU A 288 -34.63 -25.75 -12.82
N LEU A 289 -33.99 -24.57 -12.92
CA LEU A 289 -33.10 -24.21 -14.04
C LEU A 289 -31.86 -25.09 -14.11
N ILE A 290 -31.37 -25.54 -12.96
CA ILE A 290 -30.22 -26.47 -12.87
C ILE A 290 -30.67 -27.89 -13.25
N LYS A 291 -31.86 -28.32 -12.84
CA LYS A 291 -32.41 -29.64 -13.20
C LYS A 291 -32.74 -29.77 -14.68
N SER A 292 -33.16 -28.69 -15.33
CA SER A 292 -33.41 -28.65 -16.79
C SER A 292 -32.14 -28.48 -17.62
N GLY A 293 -30.95 -28.41 -17.00
CA GLY A 293 -29.67 -28.26 -17.71
C GLY A 293 -29.42 -26.86 -18.27
N LEU A 294 -30.29 -25.88 -17.98
CA LEU A 294 -30.16 -24.50 -18.45
C LEU A 294 -29.15 -23.68 -17.61
N MET A 295 -28.73 -24.23 -16.47
CA MET A 295 -27.65 -23.68 -15.65
C MET A 295 -26.67 -24.73 -15.12
N PRO A 296 -25.36 -24.43 -15.08
CA PRO A 296 -24.38 -25.31 -14.47
C PRO A 296 -24.58 -25.41 -12.95
N ARG A 297 -24.36 -26.62 -12.40
CA ARG A 297 -24.26 -26.82 -10.96
C ARG A 297 -23.01 -26.13 -10.44
N VAL A 298 -23.19 -25.00 -9.76
CA VAL A 298 -22.11 -24.39 -8.97
C VAL A 298 -22.03 -25.14 -7.64
N PRO A 299 -20.87 -25.69 -7.24
CA PRO A 299 -20.74 -26.35 -5.95
C PRO A 299 -21.00 -25.33 -4.83
N ALA A 300 -21.80 -25.73 -3.83
CA ALA A 300 -21.99 -24.92 -2.63
C ALA A 300 -20.62 -24.65 -2.01
N LYS A 301 -20.30 -23.38 -1.80
CA LYS A 301 -19.07 -22.96 -1.13
C LYS A 301 -19.15 -23.49 0.32
N PRO A 302 -18.13 -24.22 0.82
CA PRO A 302 -18.09 -24.64 2.21
C PRO A 302 -18.04 -23.43 3.15
#